data_AF-A0A022RFN6-F1
#
_entry.id   AF-A0A022RFN6-F1
#
_cell.length_a   1.000
_cell.length_b   1.000
_cell.length_c   1.000
_cell.angle_alpha   90.00
_cell.angle_beta   90.00
_cell.angle_gamma   90.00
#
_symmetry.space_group_name_H-M   'P 1'
#
loop_
_entity.id
_entity.type
_entity.pdbx_description
1 polymer ?
#
loop_
_entity_poly.entity_id
_entity_poly.type
_entity_poly.pdbx_seq_one_letter_code
_entity_poly.pdbx_strand_id
1 'polypeptide(L)'
;MGCVVVVDMLLVNVYQQSIAAVCVQDWPRERMLVQILDDSDDADVQNLIKAEVHKWQQRGVHIIYRHRLIRTGYKAGNLKSAMNCEYVKNYEFVAIFDADFQPAPDFLKSTVPYFKGKDDLALVQTRWAFVNKEENLLTRLQNINLAFHFEVEQQVNG
;
A
#
# COMPACT_ATOMS: atom_id res chain seq x y z
N MET A 1 3.00 2.39 19.03
CA MET A 1 2.75 3.01 17.72
C MET A 1 2.03 2.00 16.85
N GLY A 2 0.79 2.28 16.47
CA GLY A 2 0.01 1.46 15.54
C GLY A 2 0.12 1.99 14.12
N CYS A 3 0.06 1.11 13.11
CA CYS A 3 0.04 1.49 11.71
C CYS A 3 -1.15 0.90 10.96
N VAL A 4 -1.84 1.74 10.19
CA VAL A 4 -2.79 1.29 9.16
C VAL A 4 -2.05 1.19 7.83
N VAL A 5 -2.06 0.00 7.24
CA VAL A 5 -1.54 -0.24 5.90
C VAL A 5 -2.70 -0.28 4.92
N VAL A 6 -2.68 0.59 3.92
CA VAL A 6 -3.75 0.72 2.93
C VAL A 6 -3.24 0.26 1.57
N VAL A 7 -4.01 -0.60 0.90
CA VAL A 7 -3.81 -0.97 -0.50
C VAL A 7 -5.01 -0.51 -1.31
N ASP A 8 -4.82 0.42 -2.23
CA ASP A 8 -5.86 0.85 -3.18
C ASP A 8 -5.90 -0.12 -4.35
N MET A 9 -6.99 -0.90 -4.47
CA MET A 9 -7.14 -2.02 -5.39
C MET A 9 -7.95 -1.64 -6.62
N LEU A 10 -7.32 -1.78 -7.78
CA LEU A 10 -7.93 -1.62 -9.10
C LEU A 10 -7.47 -2.69 -10.12
N LEU A 11 -6.48 -3.51 -9.77
CA LEU A 11 -5.80 -4.41 -10.71
C LEU A 11 -5.92 -5.88 -10.29
N VAL A 12 -6.71 -6.64 -11.04
CA VAL A 12 -6.96 -8.07 -10.77
C VAL A 12 -5.74 -8.98 -10.99
N ASN A 13 -4.72 -8.54 -11.74
CA ASN A 13 -3.58 -9.42 -12.08
C ASN A 13 -2.50 -9.48 -10.99
N VAL A 14 -2.51 -8.54 -10.04
CA VAL A 14 -1.44 -8.36 -9.05
C VAL A 14 -1.93 -8.38 -7.60
N TYR A 15 -3.25 -8.50 -7.39
CA TYR A 15 -3.85 -8.39 -6.06
C TYR A 15 -3.28 -9.38 -5.04
N GLN A 16 -2.98 -10.61 -5.44
CA GLN A 16 -2.44 -11.61 -4.51
C GLN A 16 -1.05 -11.23 -4.04
N GLN A 17 -0.18 -10.80 -4.95
CA GLN A 17 1.20 -10.42 -4.64
C GLN A 17 1.22 -9.18 -3.74
N SER A 18 0.42 -8.17 -4.07
CA SER A 18 0.38 -6.93 -3.29
C SER A 18 -0.25 -7.12 -1.92
N ILE A 19 -1.38 -7.86 -1.82
CA ILE A 19 -1.98 -8.20 -0.51
C ILE A 19 -1.00 -9.04 0.32
N ALA A 20 -0.34 -10.02 -0.28
CA ALA A 20 0.64 -10.83 0.43
C ALA A 20 1.80 -10.00 0.98
N ALA A 21 2.37 -9.10 0.16
CA ALA A 21 3.50 -8.26 0.55
C ALA A 21 3.19 -7.33 1.73
N VAL A 22 1.97 -6.80 1.82
CA VAL A 22 1.54 -6.00 2.99
C VAL A 22 1.19 -6.86 4.20
N CYS A 23 0.69 -8.07 4.02
CA CYS A 23 0.31 -8.96 5.12
C CYS A 23 1.51 -9.58 5.85
N VAL A 24 2.68 -9.61 5.21
CA VAL A 24 3.93 -10.17 5.78
C VAL A 24 4.87 -9.12 6.35
N GLN A 25 4.42 -7.86 6.47
CA GLN A 25 5.20 -6.81 7.09
C GLN A 25 5.61 -7.21 8.51
N ASP A 26 6.89 -7.04 8.81
CA ASP A 26 7.50 -7.30 10.10
C ASP A 26 7.14 -6.15 11.06
N TRP A 27 5.90 -6.19 11.55
CA TRP A 27 5.33 -5.27 12.51
C TRP A 27 4.46 -6.04 13.52
N PRO A 28 4.33 -5.59 14.79
CA PRO A 28 3.49 -6.29 15.75
C PRO A 28 2.05 -6.39 15.23
N ARG A 29 1.53 -7.62 15.13
CA ARG A 29 0.26 -7.94 14.45
C ARG A 29 -0.93 -7.22 15.07
N GLU A 30 -0.95 -7.13 16.39
CA GLU A 30 -1.96 -6.44 17.18
C GLU A 30 -1.92 -4.92 17.03
N ARG A 31 -0.86 -4.38 16.40
CA ARG A 31 -0.66 -2.95 16.13
C ARG A 31 -0.72 -2.63 14.63
N MET A 32 -1.08 -3.60 13.80
CA MET A 32 -1.19 -3.44 12.36
C MET A 32 -2.62 -3.72 11.92
N LEU A 33 -3.18 -2.83 11.10
CA LEU A 33 -4.43 -3.05 10.38
C LEU A 33 -4.15 -2.93 8.89
N VAL A 34 -4.48 -3.95 8.12
CA VAL A 34 -4.44 -3.88 6.65
C VAL A 34 -5.84 -3.55 6.13
N GLN A 35 -5.97 -2.52 5.30
CA GLN A 35 -7.20 -2.16 4.60
C GLN A 35 -7.00 -2.37 3.10
N ILE A 36 -7.80 -3.25 2.51
CA ILE A 36 -7.88 -3.40 1.05
C ILE A 36 -9.07 -2.57 0.57
N LEU A 37 -8.78 -1.49 -0.15
CA LEU A 37 -9.79 -0.57 -0.65
C LEU A 37 -10.06 -0.89 -2.12
N ASP A 38 -11.15 -1.60 -2.38
CA ASP A 38 -11.54 -2.03 -3.71
C ASP A 38 -12.51 -1.04 -4.35
N ASP A 39 -12.07 -0.43 -5.46
CA ASP A 39 -12.87 0.52 -6.24
C ASP A 39 -13.41 -0.11 -7.54
N SER A 40 -13.37 -1.45 -7.68
CA SER A 40 -13.92 -2.19 -8.82
C SER A 40 -15.44 -2.33 -8.76
N ASP A 41 -16.09 -2.29 -9.92
CA ASP A 41 -17.53 -2.55 -10.13
C ASP A 41 -17.82 -3.96 -10.66
N ASP A 42 -16.78 -4.76 -10.87
CA ASP A 42 -16.85 -6.15 -11.33
C ASP A 42 -17.00 -7.12 -10.15
N ALA A 43 -18.14 -7.82 -10.09
CA ALA A 43 -18.44 -8.76 -9.01
C ALA A 43 -17.44 -9.92 -8.89
N ASP A 44 -16.87 -10.40 -10.00
CA ASP A 44 -15.91 -11.49 -9.99
C ASP A 44 -14.58 -11.02 -9.38
N VAL A 45 -14.14 -9.80 -9.73
CA VAL A 45 -12.96 -9.16 -9.13
C VAL A 45 -13.16 -8.96 -7.63
N GLN A 46 -14.32 -8.43 -7.21
CA GLN A 46 -14.64 -8.26 -5.80
C GLN A 46 -14.59 -9.59 -5.03
N ASN A 47 -15.10 -10.67 -5.62
CA ASN A 47 -15.09 -12.00 -5.00
C ASN A 47 -13.67 -12.55 -4.85
N LEU A 48 -12.81 -12.36 -5.85
CA LEU A 48 -11.40 -12.75 -5.79
C LEU A 48 -10.66 -12.03 -4.66
N ILE A 49 -10.84 -10.71 -4.55
CA ILE A 49 -10.20 -9.90 -3.50
C ILE A 49 -10.72 -10.30 -2.11
N LYS A 50 -12.05 -10.45 -1.95
CA LYS A 50 -12.66 -10.92 -0.70
C LYS A 50 -12.13 -12.29 -0.27
N ALA A 51 -11.96 -13.21 -1.21
CA ALA A 51 -11.42 -14.55 -0.94
C ALA A 51 -9.96 -14.47 -0.43
N GLU A 52 -9.11 -13.65 -1.04
CA GLU A 52 -7.73 -13.47 -0.58
C GLU A 52 -7.68 -12.78 0.79
N VAL A 53 -8.52 -11.77 1.04
CA VAL A 53 -8.67 -11.15 2.36
C VAL A 53 -9.07 -12.19 3.40
N HIS A 54 -10.07 -13.03 3.11
CA HIS A 54 -10.54 -14.07 4.03
C HIS A 54 -9.44 -15.09 4.36
N LYS A 55 -8.67 -15.51 3.35
CA LYS A 55 -7.50 -16.39 3.53
C LYS A 55 -6.47 -15.79 4.48
N TRP A 56 -6.21 -14.49 4.43
CA TRP A 56 -5.29 -13.82 5.36
C TRP A 56 -5.89 -13.62 6.76
N GLN A 57 -7.20 -13.39 6.87
CA GLN A 57 -7.90 -13.38 8.16
C GLN A 57 -7.76 -14.73 8.88
N GLN A 58 -7.92 -15.85 8.16
CA GLN A 58 -7.72 -17.20 8.71
C GLN A 58 -6.29 -17.45 9.20
N ARG A 59 -5.31 -16.70 8.69
CA ARG A 59 -3.91 -16.73 9.14
C ARG A 59 -3.64 -15.76 10.30
N GLY A 60 -4.68 -15.15 10.87
CA GLY A 60 -4.59 -14.22 12.00
C GLY A 60 -4.04 -12.84 11.62
N VAL A 61 -4.13 -12.43 10.35
CA VAL A 61 -3.84 -11.04 9.97
C VAL A 61 -5.09 -10.20 10.22
N HIS A 62 -4.93 -9.05 10.87
CA HIS A 62 -5.99 -8.06 11.00
C HIS A 62 -6.12 -7.29 9.67
N ILE A 63 -6.90 -7.86 8.75
CA ILE A 63 -7.13 -7.34 7.41
C ILE A 63 -8.63 -7.17 7.14
N ILE A 64 -9.00 -6.06 6.51
CA ILE A 64 -10.39 -5.76 6.15
C ILE A 64 -10.51 -5.42 4.67
N TYR A 65 -11.59 -5.88 4.07
CA TYR A 65 -12.01 -5.50 2.72
C TYR A 65 -12.99 -4.33 2.82
N ARG A 66 -12.81 -3.31 1.98
CA ARG A 66 -13.74 -2.19 1.85
C ARG A 66 -14.03 -1.92 0.39
N HIS A 67 -15.31 -1.77 0.09
CA HIS A 67 -15.80 -1.37 -1.22
C HIS A 67 -16.80 -0.23 -1.05
N ARG A 68 -16.91 0.63 -2.06
CA ARG A 68 -17.85 1.76 -2.09
C ARG A 68 -18.71 1.70 -3.35
N LEU A 69 -20.00 1.98 -3.17
CA LEU A 69 -20.96 2.01 -4.26
C LEU A 69 -20.80 3.24 -5.17
N ILE A 70 -20.32 4.37 -4.62
CA ILE A 70 -20.18 5.63 -5.35
C ILE A 70 -18.71 6.04 -5.40
N ARG A 71 -18.15 6.10 -6.61
CA ARG A 71 -16.72 6.39 -6.89
C ARG A 71 -16.37 7.89 -6.86
N THR A 72 -16.98 8.65 -5.96
CA THR A 72 -16.72 10.10 -5.86
C THR A 72 -15.27 10.34 -5.41
N GLY A 73 -14.55 11.20 -6.13
CA GLY A 73 -13.17 11.57 -5.79
C GLY A 73 -12.11 10.49 -6.03
N TYR A 74 -12.44 9.40 -6.73
CA TYR A 74 -11.50 8.34 -7.13
C TYR A 74 -10.63 7.87 -5.94
N LYS A 75 -9.33 7.66 -6.15
CA LYS A 75 -8.37 7.21 -5.13
C LYS A 75 -8.40 8.07 -3.86
N ALA A 76 -8.37 9.40 -4.00
CA ALA A 76 -8.40 10.32 -2.86
C ALA A 76 -9.71 10.20 -2.05
N GLY A 77 -10.84 10.02 -2.73
CA GLY A 77 -12.13 9.77 -2.08
C GLY A 77 -12.19 8.41 -1.38
N ASN A 78 -11.57 7.38 -1.97
CA ASN A 78 -11.52 6.04 -1.39
C ASN A 78 -10.70 6.04 -0.09
N LEU A 79 -9.52 6.64 -0.14
CA LEU A 79 -8.65 6.86 1.01
C LEU A 79 -9.36 7.68 2.09
N LYS A 80 -9.99 8.82 1.74
CA LYS A 80 -10.73 9.65 2.70
C LYS A 80 -11.83 8.87 3.40
N SER A 81 -12.60 8.06 2.66
CA SER A 81 -13.66 7.22 3.23
C SER A 81 -13.11 6.20 4.22
N ALA A 82 -12.03 5.51 3.86
CA ALA A 82 -11.37 4.54 4.74
C ALA A 82 -10.81 5.21 6.01
N MET A 83 -10.16 6.36 5.86
CA MET A 83 -9.53 7.10 6.96
C MET A 83 -10.52 7.72 7.94
N ASN A 84 -11.78 7.95 7.52
CA ASN A 84 -12.84 8.45 8.40
C ASN A 84 -13.44 7.38 9.33
N CYS A 85 -13.04 6.11 9.21
CA CYS A 85 -13.57 5.04 10.03
C CYS A 85 -13.08 5.14 11.48
N GLU A 86 -13.96 4.88 12.45
CA GLU A 86 -13.66 5.10 13.87
C GLU A 86 -12.46 4.28 14.36
N TYR A 87 -12.32 3.04 13.91
CA TYR A 87 -11.19 2.18 14.29
C TYR A 87 -9.82 2.73 13.87
N VAL A 88 -9.75 3.58 12.83
CA VAL A 88 -8.49 4.16 12.33
C VAL A 88 -7.89 5.13 13.34
N LYS A 89 -8.73 5.78 14.16
CA LYS A 89 -8.29 6.74 15.18
C LYS A 89 -7.37 6.14 16.25
N ASN A 90 -7.37 4.81 16.37
CA ASN A 90 -6.50 4.08 17.31
C ASN A 90 -5.08 3.84 16.77
N TYR A 91 -4.80 4.28 15.54
CA TYR A 91 -3.52 4.12 14.86
C TYR A 91 -2.88 5.49 14.64
N GLU A 92 -1.56 5.52 14.72
CA GLU A 92 -0.76 6.75 14.69
C GLU A 92 -0.21 7.02 13.30
N PHE A 93 0.10 5.96 12.56
CA PHE A 93 0.70 6.04 11.24
C PHE A 93 -0.18 5.40 10.17
N VAL A 94 -0.01 5.87 8.94
CA VAL A 94 -0.62 5.28 7.75
C VAL A 94 0.47 5.02 6.72
N ALA A 95 0.54 3.80 6.21
CA ALA A 95 1.30 3.45 5.02
C ALA A 95 0.33 3.22 3.87
N ILE A 96 0.59 3.81 2.71
CA ILE A 96 -0.28 3.73 1.53
C ILE A 96 0.51 3.06 0.40
N PHE A 97 -0.08 2.04 -0.19
CA PHE A 97 0.46 1.30 -1.32
C PHE A 97 -0.57 1.22 -2.44
N ASP A 98 -0.10 1.30 -3.68
CA ASP A 98 -0.93 1.07 -4.85
C ASP A 98 -1.09 -0.43 -5.11
N ALA A 99 -2.06 -0.76 -5.95
CA ALA A 99 -2.47 -2.11 -6.29
C ALA A 99 -1.36 -3.07 -6.72
N ASP A 100 -0.25 -2.54 -7.23
CA ASP A 100 0.89 -3.25 -7.82
C ASP A 100 2.17 -3.14 -6.97
N PHE A 101 2.10 -2.47 -5.82
CA PHE A 101 3.26 -2.32 -4.94
C PHE A 101 3.47 -3.60 -4.12
N GLN A 102 4.74 -3.97 -3.97
CA GLN A 102 5.18 -5.12 -3.19
C GLN A 102 6.26 -4.62 -2.21
N PRO A 103 5.87 -3.97 -1.09
CA PRO A 103 6.83 -3.45 -0.14
C PRO A 103 7.67 -4.58 0.47
N ALA A 104 8.95 -4.30 0.72
CA ALA A 104 9.81 -5.22 1.46
C ALA A 104 9.25 -5.48 2.87
N PRO A 105 9.43 -6.68 3.46
CA PRO A 105 8.84 -7.02 4.75
C PRO A 105 9.23 -6.07 5.89
N ASP A 106 10.38 -5.41 5.80
CA ASP A 106 10.90 -4.49 6.79
C ASP A 106 10.46 -3.03 6.57
N PHE A 107 9.63 -2.74 5.56
CA PHE A 107 9.29 -1.36 5.15
C PHE A 107 8.82 -0.49 6.32
N LEU A 108 7.90 -0.99 7.16
CA LEU A 108 7.39 -0.21 8.31
C LEU A 108 8.48 0.05 9.36
N LYS A 109 9.34 -0.94 9.63
CA LYS A 109 10.50 -0.76 10.53
C LYS A 109 11.53 0.21 9.96
N SER A 110 11.68 0.25 8.65
CA SER A 110 12.63 1.13 7.97
C SER A 110 12.09 2.56 7.80
N THR A 111 10.77 2.79 7.87
CA THR A 111 10.15 4.12 7.61
C THR A 111 9.60 4.81 8.86
N VAL A 112 8.88 4.09 9.73
CA VAL A 112 8.21 4.68 10.91
C VAL A 112 9.18 5.37 11.88
N PRO A 113 10.42 4.88 12.13
CA PRO A 113 11.34 5.55 13.05
C PRO A 113 11.74 6.98 12.65
N TYR A 114 11.61 7.36 11.38
CA TYR A 114 11.96 8.71 10.93
C TYR A 114 11.11 9.82 11.56
N PHE A 115 9.89 9.48 12.01
CA PHE A 115 8.98 10.39 12.73
C PHE A 115 9.36 10.62 14.20
N LYS A 116 10.23 9.78 14.77
CA LYS A 116 10.57 9.85 16.19
C LYS A 116 11.29 11.16 16.52
N GLY A 117 10.68 11.95 17.39
CA GLY A 117 11.23 13.23 17.85
C GLY A 117 11.14 14.36 16.82
N LYS A 118 10.27 14.24 15.82
CA LYS A 118 10.03 15.25 14.78
C LYS A 118 8.53 15.49 14.61
N ASP A 119 7.98 16.34 15.47
CA ASP A 119 6.54 16.65 15.48
C ASP A 119 6.09 17.47 14.25
N ASP A 120 7.04 18.03 13.49
CA ASP A 120 6.84 18.77 12.25
C ASP A 120 6.91 17.90 10.97
N LEU A 121 7.28 16.61 11.10
CA LEU A 121 7.37 15.70 9.96
C LEU A 121 6.02 15.01 9.71
N ALA A 122 5.38 15.32 8.57
CA ALA A 122 4.08 14.76 8.20
C ALA A 122 4.17 13.55 7.22
N LEU A 123 5.26 13.40 6.48
CA LEU A 123 5.37 12.39 5.41
C LEU A 123 6.79 11.87 5.26
N VAL A 124 6.91 10.55 5.09
CA VAL A 124 8.13 9.88 4.65
C VAL A 124 7.82 9.21 3.31
N GLN A 125 8.44 9.70 2.24
CA GLN A 125 8.27 9.14 0.90
C GLN A 125 9.44 8.22 0.56
N THR A 126 9.13 6.99 0.17
CA THR A 126 10.13 6.06 -0.37
C THR A 126 10.11 6.08 -1.89
N ARG A 127 11.24 5.72 -2.50
CA ARG A 127 11.33 5.49 -3.94
C ARG A 127 10.52 4.25 -4.34
N TRP A 128 9.94 4.28 -5.54
CA TRP A 128 9.36 3.10 -6.20
C TRP A 128 10.32 2.56 -7.27
N ALA A 129 10.25 1.26 -7.53
CA ALA A 129 11.07 0.57 -8.51
C ALA A 129 10.27 -0.54 -9.19
N PHE A 130 10.61 -0.84 -10.44
CA PHE A 130 9.95 -1.92 -11.19
C PHE A 130 10.45 -3.29 -10.74
N VAL A 131 9.52 -4.16 -10.36
CA VAL A 131 9.81 -5.57 -10.03
C VAL A 131 10.19 -6.35 -11.30
N ASN A 132 9.60 -6.00 -12.44
CA ASN A 132 9.80 -6.67 -13.73
C ASN A 132 10.83 -5.98 -14.64
N LYS A 133 11.73 -5.17 -14.08
CA LYS A 133 12.69 -4.36 -14.85
C LYS A 133 13.51 -5.15 -15.88
N GLU A 134 13.81 -6.42 -15.63
CA GLU A 134 14.60 -7.27 -16.55
C GLU A 134 13.74 -8.17 -17.46
N GLU A 135 12.42 -8.05 -17.45
CA GLU A 135 11.52 -8.96 -18.19
C GLU A 135 11.70 -8.89 -19.71
N ASN A 136 11.85 -7.68 -20.25
CA ASN A 136 12.08 -7.47 -21.69
C ASN A 136 12.81 -6.14 -21.96
N LEU A 137 13.09 -5.86 -23.24
CA LEU A 137 13.80 -4.64 -23.63
C LEU A 137 13.07 -3.36 -23.20
N LEU A 138 11.73 -3.34 -23.29
CA LEU A 138 10.93 -2.18 -22.91
C LEU A 138 11.02 -1.90 -21.40
N THR A 139 10.86 -2.92 -20.56
CA THR A 139 10.95 -2.76 -19.10
C THR A 139 12.34 -2.33 -18.66
N ARG A 140 13.39 -2.80 -19.35
CA ARG A 140 14.78 -2.38 -19.10
C ARG A 140 15.00 -0.91 -19.44
N LEU A 141 14.49 -0.45 -20.59
CA LEU A 141 14.56 0.94 -21.00
C LEU A 141 13.76 1.86 -20.04
N GLN A 142 12.57 1.43 -19.62
CA GLN A 142 11.78 2.16 -18.62
C GLN A 142 12.51 2.26 -17.27
N ASN A 143 13.18 1.19 -16.83
CA ASN A 143 13.96 1.22 -15.60
C ASN A 143 15.17 2.16 -15.69
N ILE A 144 15.87 2.22 -16.82
CA ILE A 144 16.97 3.19 -17.03
C ILE A 144 16.44 4.63 -16.92
N ASN A 145 15.33 4.93 -17.61
CA ASN A 145 14.72 6.27 -17.58
C ASN A 145 14.30 6.64 -16.15
N LEU A 146 13.61 5.74 -15.45
CA LEU A 146 13.19 5.97 -14.08
C LEU A 146 14.38 6.12 -13.11
N ALA A 147 15.45 5.33 -13.30
CA ALA A 147 16.65 5.45 -12.48
C ALA A 147 17.31 6.82 -12.64
N PHE A 148 17.39 7.33 -13.87
CA PHE A 148 17.88 8.67 -14.15
C PHE A 148 17.02 9.74 -13.47
N HIS A 149 15.69 9.65 -13.54
CA HIS A 149 14.78 10.59 -12.86
C HIS A 149 15.05 10.68 -11.34
N PHE A 150 15.26 9.55 -10.68
CA PHE A 150 15.54 9.53 -9.24
C PHE A 150 16.97 9.96 -8.88
N GLU A 151 17.96 9.59 -9.70
CA GLU A 151 19.37 9.89 -9.42
C GLU A 151 19.75 11.33 -9.75
N VAL A 152 19.14 11.91 -10.79
CA VAL A 152 19.48 13.25 -11.25
C VAL A 152 18.41 14.25 -10.82
N GLU A 153 17.15 14.08 -11.22
CA GLU A 153 16.12 15.11 -11.03
C GLU A 153 15.64 15.23 -9.58
N GLN A 154 15.45 14.12 -8.87
CA GLN A 154 15.03 14.17 -7.45
C GLN A 154 16.18 14.47 -6.47
N GLN A 155 17.44 14.44 -6.91
CA GLN A 155 18.56 14.93 -6.10
C GLN A 155 18.77 16.45 -6.21
N VAL A 156 18.13 17.12 -7.19
CA VAL A 156 18.20 18.59 -7.30
C VAL A 156 17.24 19.23 -6.30
N ASN A 157 17.61 19.17 -5.02
CA ASN A 157 17.34 20.13 -3.93
C ASN A 157 17.61 19.43 -2.58
N GLY A 158 18.82 19.62 -2.07
CA GLY A 158 19.12 19.54 -0.63
C GLY A 158 19.27 20.96 -0.09
#